data_AF-A0A426VKV8-F1
#
_entry.id   AF-A0A426VKV8-F1
#
_cell.length_a   1.000
_cell.length_b   1.000
_cell.length_c   1.000
_cell.angle_alpha   90.00
_cell.angle_beta   90.00
_cell.angle_gamma   90.00
#
_symmetry.space_group_name_H-M   'P 1'
#
loop_
_entity.id
_entity.type
_entity.pdbx_description
1 polymer ?
#
loop_
_entity_poly.entity_id
_entity_poly.type
_entity_poly.pdbx_seq_one_letter_code
_entity_poly.pdbx_strand_id
1 'polypeptide(L)'
;MREFKPVLRGFEHVKRFWDSGRAMVVAKVLPGEFYVSKQDELISTVLGSCIAACVYDEKLGIGGMNHFMLPGAKSLREVHADDLNCRYGNWAMEYLINEVVKNGASRANLKIKLFGGGKIISSMTDIGEGNIRFAQAYVEEECLKLISQDVGGPWPRKVIFHPQSGKAQVKKLRTMHNNTIEQREVRYLHDIEAQDNKTDIELF
;
A
#
# COMPACT_ATOMS: atom_id res chain seq x y z
N MET A 1 17.28 -9.70 -24.52
CA MET A 1 15.84 -9.87 -24.22
C MET A 1 15.56 -9.15 -22.91
N ARG A 2 14.53 -8.31 -22.82
CA ARG A 2 14.16 -7.66 -21.54
C ARG A 2 13.61 -8.77 -20.64
N GLU A 3 14.35 -9.17 -19.62
CA GLU A 3 14.07 -10.42 -18.89
C GLU A 3 13.17 -10.15 -17.68
N PHE A 4 11.92 -10.60 -17.78
CA PHE A 4 11.00 -10.64 -16.65
C PHE A 4 11.38 -11.82 -15.78
N LYS A 5 12.15 -11.57 -14.72
CA LYS A 5 12.42 -12.61 -13.72
C LYS A 5 11.11 -13.05 -13.07
N PRO A 6 10.96 -14.35 -12.72
CA PRO A 6 9.79 -14.83 -12.00
C PRO A 6 9.54 -14.04 -10.71
N VAL A 7 8.27 -13.82 -10.39
CA VAL A 7 7.85 -13.23 -9.11
C VAL A 7 8.00 -14.23 -7.98
N LEU A 8 7.97 -13.76 -6.73
CA LEU A 8 7.80 -14.64 -5.57
C LEU A 8 6.42 -15.30 -5.63
N ARG A 9 6.33 -16.55 -5.14
CA ARG A 9 5.09 -17.32 -5.14
C ARG A 9 3.98 -16.53 -4.43
N GLY A 10 2.79 -16.46 -5.03
CA GLY A 10 1.63 -15.74 -4.51
C GLY A 10 1.44 -14.33 -5.09
N PHE A 11 2.43 -13.82 -5.83
CA PHE A 11 2.37 -12.49 -6.46
C PHE A 11 2.17 -12.54 -7.99
N GLU A 12 1.79 -13.68 -8.55
CA GLU A 12 1.59 -13.88 -9.99
C GLU A 12 0.46 -13.00 -10.54
N HIS A 13 -0.48 -12.59 -9.69
CA HIS A 13 -1.59 -11.71 -10.01
C HIS A 13 -1.16 -10.24 -10.22
N VAL A 14 0.01 -9.83 -9.71
CA VAL A 14 0.45 -8.43 -9.75
C VAL A 14 0.91 -8.06 -11.16
N LYS A 15 0.27 -7.04 -11.72
CA LYS A 15 0.58 -6.57 -13.07
C LYS A 15 1.96 -5.93 -13.12
N ARG A 16 2.88 -6.56 -13.87
CA ARG A 16 4.23 -6.05 -14.15
C ARG A 16 4.35 -5.61 -15.61
N PHE A 17 5.05 -4.52 -15.84
CA PHE A 17 5.31 -4.01 -17.19
C PHE A 17 6.68 -3.35 -17.28
N TRP A 18 7.22 -3.21 -18.49
CA TRP A 18 8.46 -2.50 -18.73
C TRP A 18 8.21 -1.00 -18.89
N ASP A 19 8.89 -0.17 -18.10
CA ASP A 19 8.90 1.29 -18.26
C ASP A 19 10.15 1.72 -19.04
N SER A 20 9.97 2.20 -20.28
CA SER A 20 11.07 2.60 -21.15
C SER A 20 11.81 3.86 -20.66
N GLY A 21 11.11 4.79 -19.99
CA GLY A 21 11.72 5.99 -19.45
C GLY A 21 12.61 5.70 -18.24
N ARG A 22 12.39 4.57 -17.57
CA ARG A 22 13.16 4.12 -16.40
C ARG A 22 14.13 2.99 -16.72
N ALA A 23 13.96 2.34 -17.88
CA ALA A 23 14.66 1.13 -18.27
C ALA A 23 14.60 0.02 -17.20
N MET A 24 13.43 -0.13 -16.56
CA MET A 24 13.21 -1.10 -15.48
C MET A 24 11.82 -1.73 -15.57
N VAL A 25 11.67 -2.92 -14.98
CA VAL A 25 10.35 -3.50 -14.72
C VAL A 25 9.67 -2.73 -13.59
N VAL A 26 8.36 -2.50 -13.74
CA VAL A 26 7.51 -1.85 -12.75
C VAL A 26 6.33 -2.76 -12.43
N ALA A 27 6.22 -3.17 -11.18
CA ALA A 27 5.04 -3.80 -10.60
C ALA A 27 4.03 -2.71 -10.19
N LYS A 28 2.78 -2.83 -10.62
CA LYS A 28 1.72 -1.91 -10.24
C LYS A 28 0.90 -2.51 -9.10
N VAL A 29 0.88 -1.82 -7.96
CA VAL A 29 0.05 -2.17 -6.81
C VAL A 29 -1.21 -1.31 -6.83
N LEU A 30 -2.36 -1.96 -6.89
CA LEU A 30 -3.69 -1.34 -6.85
C LEU A 30 -4.19 -1.24 -5.40
N PRO A 31 -5.25 -0.45 -5.14
CA PRO A 31 -5.84 -0.39 -3.81
C PRO A 31 -6.27 -1.79 -3.34
N GLY A 32 -5.91 -2.15 -2.11
CA GLY A 32 -6.17 -3.47 -1.55
C GLY A 32 -5.17 -4.56 -1.95
N GLU A 33 -4.11 -4.20 -2.69
CA GLU A 33 -3.02 -5.11 -3.04
C GLU A 33 -1.74 -4.79 -2.25
N PHE A 34 -0.81 -5.74 -2.30
CA PHE A 34 0.55 -5.59 -1.83
C PHE A 34 1.47 -6.40 -2.75
N TYR A 35 2.75 -6.05 -2.75
CA TYR A 35 3.74 -6.75 -3.56
C TYR A 35 5.09 -6.77 -2.85
N VAL A 36 5.72 -7.95 -2.83
CA VAL A 36 7.08 -8.15 -2.29
C VAL A 36 7.99 -8.61 -3.41
N SER A 37 9.20 -8.06 -3.45
CA SER A 37 10.20 -8.45 -4.44
C SER A 37 11.62 -8.44 -3.87
N LYS A 38 12.41 -9.37 -4.40
CA LYS A 38 13.87 -9.42 -4.26
C LYS A 38 14.58 -8.99 -5.54
N GLN A 39 13.84 -8.70 -6.60
CA GLN A 39 14.39 -8.39 -7.91
C GLN A 39 14.72 -6.91 -8.02
N ASP A 40 15.59 -6.59 -8.97
CA ASP A 40 15.88 -5.21 -9.35
C ASP A 40 14.73 -4.64 -10.20
N GLU A 41 13.65 -4.27 -9.52
CA GLU A 41 12.45 -3.73 -10.13
C GLU A 41 11.80 -2.68 -9.23
N LEU A 42 10.88 -1.91 -9.81
CA LEU A 42 10.18 -0.85 -9.11
C LEU A 42 8.75 -1.30 -8.77
N ILE A 43 8.21 -0.78 -7.67
CA ILE A 43 6.80 -0.90 -7.34
C ILE A 43 6.17 0.48 -7.46
N SER A 44 5.01 0.60 -8.12
CA SER A 44 4.31 1.86 -8.30
C SER A 44 2.85 1.79 -7.89
N THR A 45 2.40 2.87 -7.25
CA THR A 45 1.00 3.10 -6.89
C THR A 45 0.64 4.58 -7.02
N VAL A 46 -0.65 4.88 -7.08
CA VAL A 46 -1.20 6.24 -7.01
C VAL A 46 -2.12 6.30 -5.80
N LEU A 47 -1.87 7.28 -4.93
CA LEU A 47 -2.52 7.40 -3.63
C LEU A 47 -3.29 8.72 -3.58
N GLY A 48 -4.52 8.64 -3.08
CA GLY A 48 -5.23 9.77 -2.51
C GLY A 48 -5.27 9.67 -1.00
N SER A 49 -6.45 9.47 -0.42
CA SER A 49 -6.67 9.28 1.03
C SER A 49 -6.05 7.98 1.57
N CYS A 50 -5.80 7.01 0.70
CA CYS A 50 -5.15 5.74 1.02
C CYS A 50 -3.67 5.93 1.39
N ILE A 51 -3.08 4.93 2.05
CA ILE A 51 -1.65 4.91 2.42
C ILE A 51 -0.94 3.74 1.74
N ALA A 52 0.29 3.99 1.31
CA ALA A 52 1.24 2.95 1.00
C ALA A 52 2.35 2.94 2.03
N ALA A 53 2.54 1.80 2.69
CA ALA A 53 3.72 1.51 3.46
C ALA A 53 4.72 0.74 2.58
N CYS A 54 5.96 1.23 2.56
CA CYS A 54 7.08 0.55 1.95
C CYS A 54 7.94 -0.05 3.05
N VAL A 55 8.12 -1.37 3.03
CA VAL A 55 8.88 -2.13 4.03
C VAL A 55 10.07 -2.77 3.34
N TYR A 56 11.28 -2.60 3.86
CA TYR A 56 12.47 -3.16 3.21
C TYR A 56 13.61 -3.44 4.18
N ASP A 57 14.40 -4.46 3.83
CA ASP A 57 15.74 -4.72 4.35
C ASP A 57 16.75 -4.44 3.22
N GLU A 58 17.39 -3.27 3.31
CA GLU A 58 18.37 -2.81 2.33
C GLU A 58 19.61 -3.70 2.26
N LYS A 59 20.00 -4.34 3.39
CA LYS A 59 21.18 -5.21 3.41
C LYS A 59 20.94 -6.49 2.63
N LEU A 60 19.72 -7.02 2.70
CA LEU A 60 19.34 -8.27 2.04
C LEU A 60 18.66 -8.05 0.69
N GLY A 61 18.48 -6.81 0.26
CA GLY A 61 17.93 -6.47 -1.05
C GLY A 61 16.50 -6.99 -1.23
N ILE A 62 15.69 -6.92 -0.17
CA ILE A 62 14.29 -7.35 -0.20
C ILE A 62 13.40 -6.27 0.37
N GLY A 63 12.23 -6.09 -0.25
CA GLY A 63 11.20 -5.26 0.31
C GLY A 63 9.89 -5.39 -0.45
N GLY A 64 8.92 -4.60 -0.03
CA GLY A 64 7.62 -4.55 -0.66
C GLY A 64 6.88 -3.28 -0.35
N MET A 65 5.71 -3.15 -0.97
CA MET A 65 4.80 -2.03 -0.77
C MET A 65 3.37 -2.55 -0.74
N ASN A 66 2.58 -2.06 0.22
CA ASN A 66 1.14 -2.25 0.25
C ASN A 66 0.39 -1.00 -0.24
N HIS A 67 -0.91 -1.11 -0.40
CA HIS A 67 -1.81 0.00 -0.64
C HIS A 67 -3.11 -0.23 0.14
N PHE A 68 -3.14 0.23 1.39
CA PHE A 68 -4.32 0.11 2.24
C PHE A 68 -5.17 1.37 2.23
N MET A 69 -6.46 1.20 2.52
CA MET A 69 -7.50 2.21 2.30
C MET A 69 -8.17 2.66 3.59
N LEU A 70 -8.18 1.80 4.61
CA LEU A 70 -8.81 2.05 5.91
C LEU A 70 -7.84 1.71 7.04
N PRO A 71 -7.94 2.35 8.22
CA PRO A 71 -6.99 2.17 9.31
C PRO A 71 -7.01 0.73 9.88
N GLY A 72 -8.18 0.15 10.13
CA GLY A 72 -8.30 -1.23 10.61
C GLY A 72 -9.75 -1.68 10.78
N ALA A 73 -10.01 -2.99 10.73
CA ALA A 73 -11.30 -3.57 11.09
C ALA A 73 -11.42 -3.66 12.63
N LYS A 74 -12.63 -3.52 13.18
CA LYS A 74 -12.88 -3.55 14.64
C LYS A 74 -12.52 -4.88 15.31
N SER A 75 -12.41 -5.97 14.55
CA SER A 75 -11.89 -7.24 15.06
C SER A 75 -11.07 -7.98 13.99
N LEU A 76 -9.94 -8.56 14.41
CA LEU A 76 -9.16 -9.51 13.58
C LEU A 76 -9.87 -10.87 13.43
N ARG A 77 -10.93 -11.12 14.22
CA ARG A 77 -11.65 -12.41 14.28
C ARG A 77 -12.77 -12.52 13.24
N GLU A 78 -13.27 -11.40 12.74
CA GLU A 78 -14.29 -11.34 11.68
C GLU A 78 -13.68 -11.33 10.27
N VAL A 79 -12.35 -11.24 10.15
CA VAL A 79 -11.66 -11.32 8.87
C VAL A 79 -11.56 -12.79 8.45
N HIS A 80 -12.51 -13.23 7.61
CA HIS A 80 -12.46 -14.55 7.00
C HIS A 80 -11.22 -14.69 6.11
N ALA A 81 -10.72 -15.92 5.94
CA ALA A 81 -9.59 -16.21 5.06
C ALA A 81 -9.87 -15.91 3.57
N ASP A 82 -11.11 -15.61 3.21
CA ASP A 82 -11.52 -15.15 1.88
C ASP A 82 -11.56 -13.61 1.77
N ASP A 83 -11.43 -12.90 2.90
CA ASP A 83 -11.38 -11.44 3.02
C ASP A 83 -9.92 -10.90 2.97
N LEU A 84 -9.09 -11.58 2.18
CA LEU A 84 -7.65 -11.33 1.91
C LEU A 84 -7.35 -9.98 1.26
N ASN A 85 -8.29 -9.04 1.29
CA ASN A 85 -8.07 -7.75 0.69
C ASN A 85 -7.23 -6.89 1.66
N CYS A 86 -6.09 -6.34 1.21
CA CYS A 86 -5.28 -5.35 1.95
C CYS A 86 -6.01 -4.00 2.13
N ARG A 87 -7.33 -4.00 2.33
CA ARG A 87 -8.15 -2.80 2.54
C ARG A 87 -7.83 -2.18 3.89
N TYR A 88 -7.73 -3.03 4.90
CA TYR A 88 -7.48 -2.64 6.28
C TYR A 88 -5.98 -2.59 6.58
N GLY A 89 -5.55 -1.49 7.18
CA GLY A 89 -4.15 -1.18 7.46
C GLY A 89 -3.50 -2.20 8.38
N ASN A 90 -4.19 -2.66 9.43
CA ASN A 90 -3.68 -3.69 10.33
C ASN A 90 -3.28 -4.98 9.60
N TRP A 91 -4.17 -5.51 8.76
CA TRP A 91 -3.88 -6.71 7.98
C TRP A 91 -2.82 -6.45 6.91
N ALA A 92 -2.92 -5.32 6.20
CA ALA A 92 -1.99 -4.98 5.12
C ALA A 92 -0.55 -4.73 5.61
N MET A 93 -0.38 -4.18 6.81
CA MET A 93 0.93 -3.97 7.43
C MET A 93 1.52 -5.28 7.92
N GLU A 94 0.75 -6.04 8.69
CA GLU A 94 1.18 -7.32 9.27
C GLU A 94 1.56 -8.32 8.17
N TYR A 95 0.71 -8.46 7.16
CA TYR A 95 0.94 -9.39 6.06
C TYR A 95 2.17 -9.01 5.25
N LEU A 96 2.35 -7.72 4.92
CA LEU A 96 3.51 -7.24 4.17
C LEU A 96 4.82 -7.50 4.94
N ILE A 97 4.86 -7.17 6.23
CA ILE A 97 6.04 -7.39 7.08
C ILE A 97 6.38 -8.87 7.13
N ASN A 98 5.37 -9.71 7.37
CA ASN A 98 5.55 -11.16 7.45
C ASN A 98 6.05 -11.74 6.13
N GLU A 99 5.52 -11.32 4.98
CA GLU A 99 6.00 -11.79 3.69
C GLU A 99 7.44 -11.33 3.39
N VAL A 100 7.80 -10.11 3.75
CA VAL A 100 9.18 -9.62 3.62
C VAL A 100 10.13 -10.45 4.51
N VAL A 101 9.75 -10.76 5.75
CA VAL A 101 10.55 -11.58 6.68
C VAL A 101 10.62 -13.04 6.27
N LYS A 102 9.50 -13.67 5.88
CA LYS A 102 9.45 -15.06 5.37
C LYS A 102 10.35 -15.25 4.17
N ASN A 103 10.48 -14.21 3.34
CA ASN A 103 11.36 -14.20 2.20
C ASN A 103 12.81 -13.82 2.55
N GLY A 104 13.18 -13.75 3.84
CA GLY A 104 14.56 -13.70 4.30
C GLY A 104 15.01 -12.36 4.87
N ALA A 105 14.16 -11.33 4.90
CA ALA A 105 14.50 -10.09 5.60
C ALA A 105 14.68 -10.32 7.10
N SER A 106 15.58 -9.57 7.74
CA SER A 106 15.65 -9.55 9.20
C SER A 106 14.71 -8.51 9.78
N ARG A 107 13.84 -8.88 10.72
CA ARG A 107 12.92 -7.93 11.39
C ARG A 107 13.67 -6.74 11.99
N ALA A 108 14.86 -6.97 12.55
CA ALA A 108 15.70 -5.94 13.16
C ALA A 108 16.30 -4.95 12.15
N ASN A 109 16.38 -5.31 10.87
CA ASN A 109 16.89 -4.44 9.80
C ASN A 109 15.77 -3.70 9.06
N LEU A 110 14.49 -4.00 9.34
CA LEU A 110 13.39 -3.43 8.59
C LEU A 110 13.33 -1.92 8.73
N LYS A 111 13.19 -1.28 7.58
CA LYS A 111 13.01 0.15 7.40
C LYS A 111 11.64 0.40 6.78
N ILE A 112 10.96 1.43 7.26
CA ILE A 112 9.62 1.79 6.82
C ILE A 112 9.63 3.16 6.15
N LYS A 113 8.86 3.32 5.07
CA LYS A 113 8.50 4.63 4.51
C LYS A 113 7.00 4.69 4.26
N LEU A 114 6.40 5.83 4.60
CA LEU A 114 4.94 6.03 4.49
C LEU A 114 4.61 7.13 3.49
N PHE A 115 3.64 6.87 2.62
CA PHE A 115 3.19 7.82 1.61
C PHE A 115 1.66 7.79 1.52
N GLY A 116 1.02 8.92 1.20
CA GLY A 116 -0.42 8.99 0.93
C GLY A 116 -1.21 9.79 1.98
N GLY A 117 -2.49 9.48 2.16
CA GLY A 117 -3.36 10.26 3.06
C GLY A 117 -3.60 11.69 2.54
N GLY A 118 -3.57 11.87 1.22
CA GLY A 118 -3.92 13.13 0.58
C GLY A 118 -5.41 13.44 0.71
N LYS A 119 -5.72 14.71 0.92
CA LYS A 119 -7.08 15.23 0.95
C LYS A 119 -7.52 15.61 -0.46
N ILE A 120 -8.15 14.67 -1.17
CA ILE A 120 -8.65 14.93 -2.53
C ILE A 120 -10.07 15.49 -2.48
N ILE A 121 -10.93 14.96 -1.61
CA ILE A 121 -12.33 15.40 -1.46
C ILE A 121 -12.48 16.13 -0.13
N SER A 122 -13.05 17.34 -0.15
CA SER A 122 -13.21 18.18 1.05
C SER A 122 -14.14 17.58 2.11
N SER A 123 -15.10 16.74 1.72
CA SER A 123 -16.06 16.05 2.61
C SER A 123 -15.56 14.71 3.15
N MET A 124 -14.48 14.13 2.61
CA MET A 124 -13.88 12.85 3.06
C MET A 124 -12.66 13.07 3.98
N THR A 125 -12.60 14.23 4.63
CA THR A 125 -11.46 14.73 5.40
C THR A 125 -10.89 13.73 6.40
N ASP A 126 -11.73 12.91 7.00
CA ASP A 126 -11.34 12.13 8.17
C ASP A 126 -10.61 10.82 7.82
N ILE A 127 -10.81 10.29 6.61
CA ILE A 127 -10.26 8.99 6.20
C ILE A 127 -8.74 9.09 6.02
N GLY A 128 -8.27 10.09 5.27
CA GLY A 128 -6.84 10.28 5.03
C GLY A 128 -6.06 10.50 6.32
N GLU A 129 -6.55 11.39 7.18
CA GLU A 129 -5.95 11.65 8.49
C GLU A 129 -6.02 10.42 9.41
N GLY A 130 -7.12 9.68 9.39
CA GLY A 130 -7.26 8.41 10.12
C GLY A 130 -6.24 7.36 9.68
N ASN A 131 -6.05 7.19 8.36
CA ASN A 131 -5.05 6.29 7.79
C ASN A 131 -3.62 6.69 8.16
N ILE A 132 -3.33 8.00 8.17
CA ILE A 132 -2.02 8.51 8.58
C ILE A 132 -1.75 8.18 10.04
N ARG A 133 -2.70 8.53 10.94
CA ARG A 133 -2.58 8.25 12.37
C ARG A 133 -2.37 6.77 12.64
N PHE A 134 -3.16 5.92 11.99
CA PHE A 134 -3.02 4.48 12.09
C PHE A 134 -1.62 4.00 11.64
N ALA A 135 -1.15 4.43 10.46
CA ALA A 135 0.13 3.99 9.94
C ALA A 135 1.31 4.39 10.86
N GLN A 136 1.24 5.59 11.42
CA GLN A 136 2.25 6.10 12.34
C GLN A 136 2.22 5.35 13.67
N ALA A 137 1.04 5.16 14.25
CA ALA A 137 0.85 4.40 15.49
C ALA A 137 1.34 2.95 15.33
N TYR A 138 0.95 2.26 14.26
CA TYR A 138 1.39 0.89 13.99
C TYR A 138 2.92 0.78 13.92
N VAL A 139 3.59 1.72 13.25
CA VAL A 139 5.06 1.73 13.14
C VAL A 139 5.73 1.97 14.50
N GLU A 140 5.15 2.82 15.33
CA GLU A 140 5.63 3.10 16.69
C GLU A 140 5.42 1.89 17.62
N GLU A 141 4.21 1.35 17.66
CA GLU A 141 3.81 0.19 18.49
C GLU A 141 4.66 -1.05 18.16
N GLU A 142 4.90 -1.33 16.88
CA GLU A 142 5.72 -2.45 16.42
C GLU A 142 7.24 -2.20 16.53
N CYS A 143 7.65 -1.04 17.08
CA CYS A 143 9.04 -0.63 17.22
C CYS A 143 9.82 -0.66 15.90
N LEU A 144 9.16 -0.31 14.79
CA LEU A 144 9.75 -0.32 13.45
C LEU A 144 10.44 1.00 13.14
N LYS A 145 11.49 0.95 12.32
CA LYS A 145 12.28 2.15 11.99
C LYS A 145 11.65 2.96 10.86
N LEU A 146 10.92 4.03 11.18
CA LEU A 146 10.44 5.00 10.19
C LEU A 146 11.60 5.82 9.63
N ILE A 147 11.90 5.68 8.33
CA ILE A 147 12.99 6.39 7.66
C ILE A 147 12.54 7.72 7.06
N SER A 148 11.34 7.75 6.47
CA SER A 148 10.81 8.96 5.84
C SER A 148 9.32 8.82 5.58
N GLN A 149 8.61 9.95 5.51
CA GLN A 149 7.21 9.98 5.11
C GLN A 149 6.88 11.21 4.26
N ASP A 150 5.96 11.07 3.29
CA ASP A 150 5.28 12.18 2.60
C ASP A 150 3.79 11.88 2.63
N VAL A 151 3.15 12.31 3.71
CA VAL A 151 1.74 12.07 4.03
C VAL A 151 0.95 13.39 4.09
N GLY A 152 -0.38 13.32 3.97
CA GLY A 152 -1.24 14.50 4.10
C GLY A 152 -1.23 15.45 2.90
N GLY A 153 -1.74 16.66 3.09
CA GLY A 153 -1.80 17.71 2.06
C GLY A 153 -2.89 17.51 0.99
N PRO A 154 -3.17 18.51 0.15
CA PRO A 154 -4.37 18.54 -0.71
C PRO A 154 -4.20 17.83 -2.05
N TRP A 155 -3.15 17.01 -2.21
CA TRP A 155 -2.78 16.43 -3.50
C TRP A 155 -2.67 14.91 -3.45
N PRO A 156 -3.24 14.20 -4.45
CA PRO A 156 -2.85 12.83 -4.73
C PRO A 156 -1.37 12.76 -5.07
N ARG A 157 -0.77 11.59 -4.90
CA ARG A 157 0.62 11.35 -5.29
C ARG A 157 0.83 10.02 -5.95
N LYS A 158 1.66 10.02 -6.99
CA LYS A 158 2.24 8.80 -7.54
C LYS A 158 3.50 8.47 -6.75
N VAL A 159 3.58 7.25 -6.25
CA VAL A 159 4.75 6.70 -5.56
C VAL A 159 5.41 5.67 -6.46
N ILE A 160 6.75 5.71 -6.50
CA ILE A 160 7.58 4.71 -7.14
C ILE A 160 8.66 4.33 -6.13
N PHE A 161 8.71 3.06 -5.78
CA PHE A 161 9.56 2.52 -4.73
C PHE A 161 10.47 1.44 -5.28
N HIS A 162 11.73 1.44 -4.87
CA HIS A 162 12.71 0.42 -5.20
C HIS A 162 12.94 -0.47 -3.96
N PRO A 163 12.49 -1.74 -3.96
CA PRO A 163 12.54 -2.61 -2.78
C PRO A 163 13.94 -2.84 -2.23
N GLN A 164 14.92 -3.08 -3.10
CA GLN A 164 16.28 -3.41 -2.67
C GLN A 164 17.01 -2.23 -2.01
N SER A 165 16.88 -1.01 -2.56
CA SER A 165 17.59 0.17 -2.06
C SER A 165 16.76 1.03 -1.11
N GLY A 166 15.46 0.78 -1.03
CA GLY A 166 14.53 1.65 -0.32
C GLY A 166 14.31 3.02 -0.98
N LYS A 167 14.88 3.30 -2.16
CA LYS A 167 14.71 4.59 -2.83
C LYS A 167 13.25 4.79 -3.21
N ALA A 168 12.70 5.94 -2.85
CA ALA A 168 11.32 6.30 -3.17
C ALA A 168 11.29 7.62 -3.94
N GLN A 169 10.43 7.71 -4.95
CA GLN A 169 10.12 8.92 -5.68
C GLN A 169 8.64 9.21 -5.54
N VAL A 170 8.32 10.44 -5.15
CA VAL A 170 6.96 10.91 -4.97
C VAL A 170 6.70 12.05 -5.94
N LYS A 171 5.62 11.94 -6.72
CA LYS A 171 5.14 13.01 -7.60
C LYS A 171 3.74 13.41 -7.19
N LYS A 172 3.60 14.62 -6.63
CA LYS A 172 2.30 15.24 -6.33
C LYS A 172 1.58 15.57 -7.63
N LEU A 173 0.36 15.08 -7.79
CA LEU A 173 -0.46 15.25 -8.99
C LEU A 173 -1.32 16.51 -8.80
N ARG A 174 -0.85 17.64 -9.34
CA ARG A 174 -1.45 18.97 -9.12
C ARG A 174 -2.52 19.36 -10.16
N THR A 175 -2.70 18.59 -11.23
CA THR A 175 -3.56 18.98 -12.35
C THR A 175 -5.01 18.54 -12.12
N MET A 176 -5.97 19.41 -12.49
CA MET A 176 -7.45 19.33 -12.37
C MET A 176 -8.17 18.10 -12.99
N HIS A 177 -7.46 17.02 -13.32
CA HIS A 177 -8.04 15.74 -13.79
C HIS A 177 -8.14 14.70 -12.66
N ASN A 178 -8.25 15.16 -11.41
CA ASN A 178 -8.45 14.29 -10.25
C ASN A 178 -9.80 13.57 -10.25
N ASN A 179 -10.75 13.93 -11.12
CA ASN A 179 -12.05 13.27 -11.25
C ASN A 179 -11.93 11.73 -11.27
N THR A 180 -10.92 11.18 -11.95
CA THR A 180 -10.75 9.72 -12.01
C THR A 180 -10.29 9.10 -10.69
N ILE A 181 -9.54 9.83 -9.85
CA ILE A 181 -9.11 9.38 -8.53
C ILE A 181 -10.24 9.59 -7.53
N GLU A 182 -10.89 10.75 -7.57
CA GLU A 182 -12.06 11.09 -6.75
C GLU A 182 -13.21 10.09 -6.97
N GLN A 183 -13.58 9.83 -8.22
CA GLN A 183 -14.62 8.86 -8.57
C GLN A 183 -14.27 7.44 -8.09
N ARG A 184 -12.99 7.09 -8.09
CA ARG A 184 -12.53 5.79 -7.56
C ARG A 184 -12.65 5.74 -6.05
N GLU A 185 -12.24 6.78 -5.33
CA GLU A 185 -12.39 6.83 -3.88
C GLU A 185 -13.86 6.79 -3.45
N VAL A 186 -14.72 7.58 -4.10
CA VAL A 186 -16.16 7.61 -3.79
C VAL A 186 -16.82 6.27 -4.10
N ARG A 187 -16.60 5.72 -5.30
CA ARG A 187 -17.16 4.41 -5.68
C ARG A 187 -16.73 3.34 -4.69
N TYR A 188 -15.46 3.35 -4.33
CA TYR A 188 -14.90 2.33 -3.46
C TYR A 188 -15.48 2.39 -2.04
N LEU A 189 -15.64 3.59 -1.47
CA LEU A 189 -16.27 3.75 -0.17
C LEU A 189 -17.73 3.27 -0.19
N HIS A 190 -18.46 3.59 -1.24
CA HIS A 190 -19.83 3.09 -1.43
C HIS A 190 -19.87 1.56 -1.57
N ASP A 191 -18.91 0.95 -2.27
CA ASP A 191 -18.81 -0.50 -2.41
C ASP A 191 -18.49 -1.19 -1.07
N ILE A 192 -17.66 -0.57 -0.21
CA ILE A 192 -17.41 -1.07 1.16
C ILE A 192 -18.68 -0.98 2.01
N GLU A 193 -19.34 0.19 2.05
CA GLU A 193 -20.57 0.37 2.82
C GLU A 193 -21.66 -0.62 2.39
N ALA A 194 -21.78 -0.89 1.08
CA ALA A 194 -22.73 -1.87 0.56
C ALA A 194 -22.37 -3.32 0.96
N GLN A 195 -21.07 -3.65 1.08
CA GLN A 195 -20.60 -4.97 1.46
C GLN A 195 -20.77 -5.23 2.96
N ASP A 196 -20.41 -4.26 3.82
CA ASP A 196 -20.57 -4.34 5.28
C ASP A 196 -22.06 -4.43 5.69
N ASN A 197 -22.93 -3.66 5.03
CA ASN A 197 -24.38 -3.76 5.25
C ASN A 197 -24.96 -5.11 4.83
N LYS A 198 -24.31 -5.84 3.91
CA LYS A 198 -24.76 -7.15 3.46
C LYS A 198 -24.36 -8.26 4.44
N THR A 199 -23.19 -8.14 5.06
CA THR A 199 -22.72 -9.07 6.10
C THR A 199 -23.53 -8.95 7.39
N ASP A 200 -24.05 -7.77 7.72
CA ASP A 200 -24.89 -7.55 8.91
C ASP A 200 -26.32 -8.13 8.79
N ILE A 201 -26.78 -8.49 7.58
CA ILE A 201 -28.15 -8.98 7.33
C ILE A 201 -28.25 -10.52 7.39
N GLU A 202 -27.14 -11.26 7.43
CA GLU A 202 -27.14 -12.74 7.53
C GLU A 202 -27.18 -13.26 8.99
N LEU A 203 -28.05 -12.68 9.83
CA LEU A 203 -28.28 -13.14 11.20
C LEU A 203 -29.78 -13.15 11.54
N PHE A 204 -30.56 -13.94 10.82
CA PHE A 204 -31.84 -14.50 11.30
C PHE A 204 -32.11 -15.88 10.68
#